data_AF-C4V2Q4-F1
#
_entry.id   AF-C4V2Q4-F1
#
_cell.length_a   1.000
_cell.length_b   1.000
_cell.length_c   1.000
_cell.angle_alpha   90.00
_cell.angle_beta   90.00
_cell.angle_gamma   90.00
#
_symmetry.space_group_name_H-M   'P 1'
#
loop_
_entity.id
_entity.type
_entity.pdbx_description
1 polymer ?
#
loop_
_entity_poly.entity_id
_entity_poly.type
_entity_poly.pdbx_seq_one_letter_code
_entity_poly.pdbx_strand_id
1 'polypeptide(L)' 'MQKSAHIYDDILHRTRPISKKHPPMSRHDRAGQFAPFAALTGLHAAAAHVEEHNAARYEGSPRLDNTTKDN' A
#
# COMPACT_ATOMS: atom_id res chain seq x y z
N MET A 1 -4.36 -33.62 24.42
CA MET A 1 -5.79 -33.28 24.19
C MET A 1 -5.95 -32.94 22.71
N GLN A 2 -6.43 -33.89 21.90
CA GLN A 2 -6.63 -33.66 20.47
C GLN A 2 -7.84 -32.73 20.30
N LYS A 3 -7.65 -31.55 19.70
CA LYS A 3 -8.77 -30.65 19.39
C LYS A 3 -9.46 -31.19 18.13
N SER A 4 -10.67 -31.70 18.26
CA SER A 4 -11.51 -32.10 17.13
C SER A 4 -11.80 -30.91 16.24
N ALA A 5 -11.81 -31.11 14.92
CA ALA A 5 -12.02 -30.06 13.93
C ALA A 5 -13.41 -29.38 13.98
N HIS A 6 -14.31 -29.89 14.82
CA HIS A 6 -15.74 -29.58 14.87
C HIS A 6 -16.19 -28.90 16.18
N ILE A 7 -15.25 -28.39 16.98
CA ILE A 7 -15.54 -27.80 18.31
C ILE A 7 -16.50 -26.61 18.25
N TYR A 8 -16.66 -25.97 17.09
CA TYR A 8 -17.46 -24.76 16.92
C TYR A 8 -18.60 -24.90 15.89
N ASP A 9 -18.92 -26.11 15.43
CA ASP A 9 -19.94 -26.35 14.40
C ASP A 9 -21.34 -25.87 14.83
N ASP A 10 -21.60 -25.87 16.14
CA ASP A 10 -22.82 -25.40 16.77
C ASP A 10 -23.04 -23.87 16.70
N ILE A 11 -21.95 -23.11 16.50
CA ILE A 11 -21.95 -21.64 16.43
C ILE A 11 -21.52 -21.08 15.06
N LEU A 12 -20.75 -21.82 14.26
CA LEU A 12 -20.16 -21.33 13.00
C LEU A 12 -21.22 -20.93 11.96
N HIS A 13 -22.30 -21.68 11.86
CA HIS A 13 -23.35 -21.49 10.84
C HIS A 13 -24.57 -20.68 11.32
N ARG A 14 -24.46 -20.05 12.49
CA ARG A 14 -25.55 -19.23 13.04
C ARG A 14 -25.71 -17.93 12.27
N THR A 15 -26.95 -17.50 12.09
CA THR A 15 -27.27 -16.19 11.53
C THR A 15 -26.69 -15.10 12.43
N ARG A 16 -25.95 -14.16 11.84
CA ARG A 16 -25.41 -13.00 12.57
C ARG A 16 -26.55 -12.01 12.86
N PRO A 17 -26.81 -11.65 14.12
CA PRO A 17 -27.85 -10.68 14.45
C PRO A 17 -27.45 -9.28 13.95
N ILE A 18 -28.40 -8.58 13.32
CA ILE A 18 -28.22 -7.20 12.86
C ILE A 18 -28.97 -6.28 13.81
N SER A 19 -28.25 -5.34 14.42
CA SER A 19 -28.85 -4.35 15.32
C SER A 19 -29.71 -3.35 14.55
N LYS A 20 -30.93 -3.10 15.04
CA LYS A 20 -31.81 -2.05 14.51
C LYS A 20 -31.36 -0.65 14.95
N LYS A 21 -30.77 -0.55 16.15
CA LYS A 21 -30.31 0.72 16.75
C LYS A 21 -28.96 1.17 16.20
N HIS A 22 -28.08 0.21 15.93
CA HIS A 22 -26.74 0.45 15.39
C HIS A 22 -26.55 -0.35 14.10
N PRO A 23 -27.14 0.11 12.98
CA PRO A 23 -26.99 -0.57 11.70
C PRO A 23 -25.53 -0.69 11.28
N PRO A 24 -25.15 -1.74 10.54
CA PRO A 24 -23.80 -1.89 10.02
C PRO A 24 -23.50 -0.79 9.00
N MET A 25 -22.27 -0.28 9.05
CA MET A 25 -21.76 0.70 8.08
C MET A 25 -21.76 0.11 6.66
N SER A 26 -22.16 0.94 5.68
CA SER A 26 -22.19 0.54 4.27
C SER A 26 -20.79 0.15 3.78
N ARG A 27 -20.71 -0.65 2.71
CA ARG A 27 -19.42 -1.02 2.11
C ARG A 27 -18.63 0.20 1.61
N HIS A 28 -19.33 1.22 1.09
CA HIS A 28 -18.71 2.42 0.56
C HIS A 28 -18.09 3.26 1.68
N ASP A 29 -18.85 3.52 2.75
CA ASP A 29 -18.35 4.27 3.91
C ASP A 29 -17.20 3.53 4.60
N ARG A 30 -17.27 2.19 4.64
CA ARG A 30 -16.19 1.34 5.13
C ARG A 30 -14.92 1.48 4.28
N ALA A 31 -15.05 1.60 2.96
CA ALA A 31 -13.90 1.85 2.08
C ALA A 31 -13.32 3.26 2.30
N GLY A 32 -14.17 4.25 2.58
CA GLY A 32 -13.76 5.62 2.87
C GLY A 32 -12.80 5.73 4.06
N GLN A 33 -12.85 4.81 5.03
CA GLN A 33 -11.88 4.77 6.15
C GLN A 33 -10.43 4.56 5.68
N PHE A 34 -10.24 3.93 4.51
CA PHE A 34 -8.93 3.68 3.92
C PHE A 34 -8.53 4.76 2.90
N ALA A 35 -9.38 5.76 2.65
CA ALA A 35 -9.08 6.86 1.74
C ALA A 35 -7.78 7.63 2.05
N PRO A 36 -7.38 7.87 3.32
CA PRO A 36 -6.12 8.55 3.65
C PRO A 36 -4.87 7.88 3.04
N PHE A 37 -4.93 6.59 2.74
CA PHE A 37 -3.82 5.83 2.16
C PHE A 37 -3.92 5.67 0.65
N ALA A 38 -4.93 6.25 -0.01
CA ALA A 38 -5.10 6.16 -1.45
C ALA A 38 -3.90 6.75 -2.21
N ALA A 39 -3.29 7.83 -1.70
CA ALA A 39 -2.10 8.43 -2.29
C ALA A 39 -0.86 7.51 -2.33
N LEU A 40 -0.86 6.44 -1.52
CA LEU A 40 0.23 5.45 -1.53
C LEU A 40 0.16 4.54 -2.76
N THR A 41 -1.01 4.42 -3.40
CA THR A 41 -1.11 3.73 -4.68
C THR A 41 -0.44 4.58 -5.76
N GLY A 42 0.49 3.98 -6.52
CA GLY A 42 1.24 4.69 -7.55
C GLY A 42 2.46 5.47 -7.07
N LEU A 43 2.73 5.54 -5.75
CA LEU A 43 3.91 6.22 -5.21
C LEU A 43 5.22 5.67 -5.79
N HIS A 44 5.33 4.34 -5.93
CA HIS A 44 6.53 3.71 -6.50
C HIS A 44 6.74 4.09 -7.97
N ALA A 45 5.66 4.15 -8.76
CA ALA A 45 5.74 4.59 -10.15
C ALA A 45 6.11 6.07 -10.28
N ALA A 46 5.56 6.93 -9.40
CA ALA A 46 5.91 8.35 -9.36
C ALA A 46 7.38 8.57 -8.96
N ALA A 47 7.90 7.80 -8.00
CA ALA A 47 9.30 7.85 -7.60
C ALA A 47 10.25 7.47 -8.75
N ALA A 48 9.95 6.36 -9.46
CA ALA A 48 10.75 5.92 -10.61
C ALA A 48 10.80 6.98 -11.73
N HIS A 49 9.66 7.62 -12.04
CA HIS A 49 9.61 8.70 -13.04
C HIS A 49 10.46 9.92 -12.63
N VAL A 50 10.44 10.28 -11.34
CA VAL A 50 11.27 11.38 -10.83
C VAL A 50 12.76 11.04 -10.91
N GLU A 51 13.15 9.80 -10.57
CA GLU A 51 14.53 9.33 -10.71
C GLU A 51 15.01 9.40 -12.15
N GLU A 52 14.22 8.91 -13.11
CA GLU A 52 14.56 8.94 -14.54
C GLU A 52 14.73 10.37 -15.07
N HIS A 53 13.78 11.26 -14.76
CA HIS A 53 13.86 12.67 -15.13
C HIS A 53 15.09 13.36 -14.51
N ASN A 54 15.45 13.02 -13.28
CA ASN A 54 16.64 13.56 -12.63
C ASN A 54 17.94 12.99 -13.24
N ALA A 55 17.99 11.69 -13.55
CA ALA A 55 19.13 11.06 -14.23
C ALA A 55 19.40 11.71 -15.59
N ALA A 56 18.36 11.96 -16.39
CA ALA A 56 18.46 12.67 -17.66
C ALA A 56 19.03 14.11 -17.52
N ARG A 57 18.74 14.79 -16.41
CA ARG A 57 19.36 16.11 -16.11
C ARG A 57 20.84 16.00 -15.78
N TYR A 58 21.30 14.91 -15.18
CA TYR A 58 22.70 14.69 -14.84
C TYR A 58 23.54 14.23 -16.04
N GLU A 59 22.98 13.51 -17.01
CA GLU A 59 23.73 13.09 -18.21
C GLU A 59 24.22 14.28 -19.06
N GLY A 60 23.60 15.46 -18.95
CA GLY A 60 24.06 16.69 -19.60
C GLY A 60 25.20 17.43 -18.88
N SER A 61 25.68 16.95 -17.73
CA SER A 61 26.76 17.58 -16.97
C SER A 61 28.12 16.99 -17.40
N PRO A 62 29.08 17.80 -17.88
CA PRO A 62 30.41 17.30 -18.24
C PRO A 62 31.01 16.57 -17.04
N ARG A 63 31.37 15.30 -17.23
CA ARG A 63 32.16 14.55 -16.25
C ARG A 63 33.50 15.28 -16.12
N LEU A 64 33.72 15.97 -15.00
CA LEU A 64 35.01 16.57 -14.71
C LEU A 64 36.01 15.43 -14.47
N ASP A 65 36.77 15.09 -15.50
CA ASP A 65 37.88 14.16 -15.43
C ASP A 65 39.08 14.86 -14.80
N ASN A 66 39.34 14.54 -13.54
CA ASN A 66 40.52 14.99 -12.81
C ASN A 66 41.76 14.16 -13.16
N THR A 67 41.98 13.87 -14.45
CA THR A 67 43.08 13.03 -14.93
C THR A 67 43.98 13.78 -15.89
N THR A 68 44.57 14.91 -15.47
CA THR A 68 45.85 15.41 -16.02
C THR A 68 46.41 16.44 -15.03
N LYS A 69 47.16 15.95 -14.05
CA LYS A 69 48.22 16.75 -13.41
C LYS A 69 49.46 15.89 -13.39
N ASP A 70 49.95 15.60 -14.60
CA ASP A 70 51.31 15.11 -14.77
C ASP A 70 52.23 16.32 -14.69
N ASN A 71 53.10 16.28 -13.68
CA ASN A 71 54.18 17.23 -13.41
C ASN A 71 55.23 17.24 -14.52
#